data_AF-A0A936BN89-F1
#
_entry.id   AF-A0A936BN89-F1
#
_cell.length_a   1.000
_cell.length_b   1.000
_cell.length_c   1.000
_cell.angle_alpha   90.00
_cell.angle_beta   90.00
_cell.angle_gamma   90.00
#
_symmetry.space_group_name_H-M   'P 1'
#
loop_
_entity.id
_entity.type
_entity.pdbx_description
1 polymer ?
#
loop_
_entity_poly.entity_id
_entity_poly.type
_entity_poly.pdbx_seq_one_letter_code
_entity_poly.pdbx_strand_id
1 'polypeptide(L)'
;MHAGTELLPVVAVCSNIDSLHRMTRDERDIESARVNGSDHLTAYNLFAEAVNRHARVGEVYGLPRHVFDEEGLAEWAEEKGVLVKAIEDIALGAASVFRALDLPLPAKLPYAGREIRGQWTDLVAQIMPFDLVIDEHTADGQEARVSRSSVAGSWGAVAGTLRFFADRFGVPRAAIEGTTIPYDLVRRYARRGPAEFEVAGSRKHQQLVLRQKLTYFGFDLDAVVEPVDDVVAPELLPALRLGLVRALLAGETPHPSQGRVRRAVAEAAELWRRSGGTLAGLAPDALRDRLVAQLSAVHGWPEFLATPLELDPVREVPEGQRERLLALPAKVRLLGDTVPIHYEVTPEGGVARLHLREGQARRLEEKDLPVLDRPVRFAVIRGSQPAVHADTLEGMRATLGQLARDERRSRFKPPRHRRGRRG
;
A
#
# COMPACT_ATOMS: atom_id res chain seq x y z
N MET A 1 17.46 3.04 -24.90
CA MET A 1 18.08 3.89 -23.86
C MET A 1 17.00 4.86 -23.38
N HIS A 2 16.73 4.94 -22.07
CA HIS A 2 15.70 5.86 -21.55
C HIS A 2 16.21 7.30 -21.38
N ALA A 3 17.53 7.49 -21.32
CA ALA A 3 18.16 8.79 -21.27
C ALA A 3 18.32 9.37 -22.70
N GLY A 4 18.02 10.65 -22.86
CA GLY A 4 18.39 11.40 -24.06
C GLY A 4 19.92 11.57 -24.17
N THR A 5 20.41 11.88 -25.37
CA THR A 5 21.84 12.03 -25.67
C THR A 5 22.54 13.07 -24.78
N GLU A 6 21.84 14.14 -24.39
CA GLU A 6 22.38 15.19 -23.51
C GLU A 6 22.61 14.72 -22.07
N LEU A 7 21.79 13.76 -21.60
CA LEU A 7 21.85 13.24 -20.23
C LEU A 7 22.82 12.05 -20.11
N LEU A 8 23.27 11.50 -21.24
CA LEU A 8 24.16 10.34 -21.26
C LEU A 8 25.42 10.52 -20.40
N PRO A 9 26.17 11.63 -20.46
CA PRO A 9 27.36 11.81 -19.62
C PRO A 9 27.01 11.81 -18.13
N VAL A 10 25.86 12.36 -17.76
CA VAL A 10 25.36 12.40 -16.38
C VAL A 10 25.03 11.00 -15.90
N VAL A 11 24.27 10.23 -16.69
CA VAL A 11 23.91 8.84 -16.35
C VAL A 11 25.16 7.97 -16.24
N ALA A 12 26.09 8.07 -17.20
CA ALA A 12 27.32 7.29 -17.21
C ALA A 12 28.22 7.58 -16.00
N VAL A 13 28.23 8.81 -15.50
CA VAL A 13 29.01 9.19 -14.31
C VAL A 13 28.27 8.81 -13.03
N CYS A 14 27.00 9.20 -12.90
CA CYS A 14 26.19 8.91 -11.72
C CYS A 14 25.99 7.42 -11.46
N SER A 15 26.00 6.56 -12.50
CA SER A 15 25.97 5.10 -12.32
C SER A 15 27.24 4.53 -11.67
N ASN A 16 28.33 5.29 -11.63
CA ASN A 16 29.62 4.92 -11.06
C ASN A 16 29.95 5.72 -9.79
N ILE A 17 29.00 6.50 -9.28
CA ILE A 17 29.11 7.22 -8.00
C ILE A 17 28.39 6.41 -6.93
N ASP A 18 29.11 5.99 -5.90
CA ASP A 18 28.48 5.35 -4.73
C ASP A 18 27.58 6.34 -3.98
N SER A 19 28.15 7.47 -3.56
CA SER A 19 27.43 8.59 -2.98
C SER A 19 28.31 9.84 -2.85
N LEU A 20 27.68 11.02 -2.72
CA LEU A 20 28.41 12.26 -2.46
C LEU A 20 29.20 12.18 -1.15
N HIS A 21 28.61 11.61 -0.08
CA HIS A 21 29.31 11.45 1.18
C HIS A 21 30.58 10.61 1.06
N ARG A 22 30.58 9.51 0.29
CA ARG A 22 31.79 8.68 0.14
C ARG A 22 32.85 9.32 -0.74
N MET A 23 32.44 10.21 -1.63
CA MET A 23 33.33 10.94 -2.53
C MET A 23 34.06 12.10 -1.84
N THR A 24 33.48 12.65 -0.76
CA THR A 24 33.99 13.85 -0.09
C THR A 24 34.45 13.60 1.34
N ARG A 25 35.37 14.43 1.83
CA ARG A 25 35.77 14.51 3.24
C ARG A 25 34.71 15.27 4.06
N ASP A 26 34.84 15.21 5.38
CA ASP A 26 33.95 15.94 6.30
C ASP A 26 34.09 17.47 6.12
N GLU A 27 35.34 17.95 6.01
CA GLU A 27 35.67 19.31 5.61
C GLU A 27 35.74 19.38 4.09
N ARG A 28 34.67 19.88 3.46
CA ARG A 28 34.54 19.98 2.00
C ARG A 28 34.04 21.36 1.57
N ASP A 29 34.57 21.85 0.46
CA ASP A 29 34.11 23.07 -0.21
C ASP A 29 33.47 22.72 -1.55
N ILE A 30 32.17 22.44 -1.53
CA ILE A 30 31.40 21.98 -2.70
C ILE A 30 30.43 23.02 -3.24
N GLU A 31 30.43 24.25 -2.71
CA GLU A 31 29.44 25.27 -3.08
C GLU A 31 29.54 25.65 -4.56
N SER A 32 30.74 25.62 -5.16
CA SER A 32 30.92 25.89 -6.59
C SER A 32 30.33 24.83 -7.50
N ALA A 33 30.21 23.58 -7.03
CA ALA A 33 29.69 22.45 -7.79
C ALA A 33 28.24 22.07 -7.42
N ARG A 34 27.69 22.72 -6.38
CA ARG A 34 26.42 22.36 -5.75
C ARG A 34 25.24 22.43 -6.72
N VAL A 35 24.49 21.34 -6.80
CA VAL A 35 23.19 21.28 -7.44
C VAL A 35 22.11 21.09 -6.39
N ASN A 36 21.37 22.16 -6.09
CA ASN A 36 20.32 22.13 -5.08
C ASN A 36 19.31 21.02 -5.33
N GLY A 37 19.10 20.17 -4.32
CA GLY A 37 18.19 19.04 -4.35
C GLY A 37 18.76 17.75 -4.94
N SER A 38 20.06 17.67 -5.26
CA SER A 38 20.63 16.45 -5.83
C SER A 38 22.10 16.22 -5.46
N ASP A 39 22.32 15.20 -4.63
CA ASP A 39 23.66 14.68 -4.33
C ASP A 39 24.31 14.09 -5.58
N HIS A 40 23.54 13.34 -6.38
CA HIS A 40 24.02 12.74 -7.63
C HIS A 40 24.58 13.79 -8.59
N LEU A 41 23.85 14.88 -8.82
CA LEU A 41 24.29 15.93 -9.74
C LEU A 41 25.40 16.82 -9.15
N THR A 42 25.46 16.95 -7.83
CA THR A 42 26.57 17.65 -7.16
C THR A 42 27.87 16.85 -7.30
N ALA A 43 27.82 15.54 -7.06
CA ALA A 43 28.95 14.64 -7.29
C ALA A 43 29.36 14.61 -8.77
N TYR A 44 28.38 14.60 -9.68
CA TYR A 44 28.62 14.75 -11.12
C TYR A 44 29.39 16.04 -11.44
N ASN A 45 28.97 17.19 -10.91
CA ASN A 45 29.63 18.47 -11.18
C ASN A 45 31.07 18.51 -10.64
N LEU A 46 31.34 17.90 -9.47
CA LEU A 46 32.69 17.77 -8.95
C LEU A 46 33.56 16.94 -9.91
N PHE A 47 33.02 15.83 -10.42
CA PHE A 47 33.72 15.01 -11.42
C PHE A 47 33.93 15.76 -12.75
N ALA A 48 32.90 16.46 -13.23
CA ALA A 48 32.98 17.27 -14.45
C ALA A 48 34.03 18.39 -14.32
N GLU A 49 34.11 19.03 -13.14
CA GLU A 49 35.14 20.04 -12.86
C GLU A 49 36.55 19.45 -12.90
N ALA A 50 36.77 18.31 -12.24
CA ALA A 50 38.06 17.61 -12.26
C ALA A 50 38.50 17.26 -13.68
N VAL A 51 37.59 16.67 -14.47
CA VAL A 51 37.87 16.31 -15.87
C VAL A 51 38.16 17.55 -16.72
N ASN A 52 37.35 18.60 -16.60
CA ASN A 52 37.47 19.78 -17.44
C ASN A 52 38.73 20.60 -17.16
N ARG A 53 39.27 20.55 -15.94
CA ARG A 53 40.44 21.34 -15.52
C ARG A 53 41.74 20.54 -15.55
N HIS A 54 41.69 19.28 -15.15
CA HIS A 54 42.90 18.50 -14.83
C HIS A 54 43.05 17.24 -15.68
N ALA A 55 42.13 16.94 -16.61
CA ALA A 55 42.23 15.75 -17.45
C ALA A 55 42.37 16.05 -18.94
N ARG A 56 42.91 15.07 -19.66
CA ARG A 56 42.84 14.95 -21.12
C ARG A 56 42.40 13.54 -21.51
N VAL A 57 41.81 13.39 -22.68
CA VAL A 57 41.57 12.04 -23.23
C VAL A 57 42.91 11.48 -23.70
N GLY A 58 43.32 10.37 -23.12
CA GLY A 58 44.49 9.60 -23.50
C GLY A 58 44.17 8.11 -23.58
N GLU A 59 45.19 7.27 -23.64
CA GLU A 59 45.03 5.82 -23.69
C GLU A 59 45.76 5.15 -22.54
N VAL A 60 45.12 4.15 -21.92
CA VAL A 60 45.74 3.28 -20.92
C VAL A 60 45.43 1.85 -21.30
N TYR A 61 46.47 1.05 -21.54
CA TYR A 61 46.37 -0.30 -22.13
C TYR A 61 45.59 -0.32 -23.47
N GLY A 62 45.76 0.70 -24.31
CA GLY A 62 45.12 0.82 -25.62
C GLY A 62 43.62 1.17 -25.57
N LEU A 63 43.10 1.58 -24.41
CA LEU A 63 41.70 1.96 -24.23
C LEU A 63 41.59 3.46 -23.89
N PRO A 64 40.67 4.21 -24.51
CA PRO A 64 40.45 5.62 -24.19
C PRO A 64 40.10 5.82 -22.70
N ARG A 65 40.78 6.76 -22.05
CA ARG A 65 40.55 7.17 -20.65
C ARG A 65 40.77 8.66 -20.43
N HIS A 66 40.14 9.22 -19.39
CA HIS A 66 40.58 10.48 -18.81
C HIS A 66 41.90 10.23 -18.06
N VAL A 67 42.98 10.84 -18.55
CA VAL A 67 44.29 10.83 -17.90
C VAL A 67 44.44 12.17 -17.19
N PHE A 68 44.59 12.11 -15.87
CA PHE A 68 44.68 13.29 -15.02
C PHE A 68 46.13 13.75 -14.82
N ASP A 69 46.31 15.05 -14.69
CA ASP A 69 47.53 15.65 -14.15
C ASP A 69 47.57 15.41 -12.63
N GLU A 70 48.55 14.62 -12.16
CA GLU A 70 48.60 14.14 -10.77
C GLU A 70 48.72 15.28 -9.76
N GLU A 71 49.60 16.26 -10.02
CA GLU A 71 49.82 17.40 -9.12
C GLU A 71 48.57 18.30 -9.09
N GLY A 72 48.07 18.71 -10.26
CA GLY A 72 46.89 19.58 -10.33
C GLY A 72 45.62 18.95 -9.77
N LEU A 73 45.41 17.64 -9.99
CA LEU A 73 44.25 16.94 -9.40
C LEU A 73 44.37 16.82 -7.88
N ALA A 74 45.56 16.54 -7.35
CA ALA A 74 45.79 16.44 -5.91
C ALA A 74 45.55 17.77 -5.19
N GLU A 75 46.06 18.88 -5.74
CA GLU A 75 45.82 20.22 -5.20
C GLU A 75 44.33 20.58 -5.20
N TRP A 76 43.64 20.35 -6.32
CA TRP A 76 42.19 20.58 -6.44
C TRP A 76 41.39 19.70 -5.47
N ALA A 77 41.77 18.44 -5.32
CA ALA A 77 41.09 17.49 -4.44
C ALA A 77 41.24 17.88 -2.96
N GLU A 78 42.40 18.41 -2.56
CA GLU A 78 42.62 18.95 -1.22
C GLU A 78 41.78 20.21 -0.98
N GLU A 79 41.76 21.16 -1.93
CA GLU A 79 40.94 22.37 -1.86
C GLU A 79 39.45 22.06 -1.70
N LYS A 80 38.93 21.13 -2.52
CA LYS A 80 37.50 20.78 -2.53
C LYS A 80 37.10 19.79 -1.44
N GLY A 81 38.07 19.15 -0.77
CA GLY A 81 37.80 18.05 0.14
C GLY A 81 37.21 16.83 -0.57
N VAL A 82 37.73 16.49 -1.76
CA VAL A 82 37.32 15.34 -2.58
C VAL A 82 38.40 14.27 -2.54
N LEU A 83 38.02 12.99 -2.67
CA LEU A 83 38.99 11.90 -2.75
C LEU A 83 39.45 11.71 -4.21
N VAL A 84 40.76 11.85 -4.47
CA VAL A 84 41.37 11.60 -5.80
C VAL A 84 40.96 10.23 -6.34
N LYS A 85 41.05 9.20 -5.51
CA LYS A 85 40.65 7.84 -5.88
C LYS A 85 39.20 7.74 -6.34
N ALA A 86 38.28 8.47 -5.71
CA ALA A 86 36.88 8.45 -6.13
C ALA A 86 36.72 9.01 -7.55
N ILE A 87 37.45 10.09 -7.89
CA ILE A 87 37.46 10.65 -9.26
C ILE A 87 38.01 9.65 -10.27
N GLU A 88 39.12 8.98 -9.96
CA GLU A 88 39.74 8.00 -10.85
C GLU A 88 38.85 6.77 -11.08
N ASP A 89 38.22 6.24 -10.02
CA ASP A 89 37.30 5.11 -10.08
C ASP A 89 36.06 5.47 -10.93
N ILE A 90 35.51 6.69 -10.75
CA ILE A 90 34.40 7.20 -11.57
C ILE A 90 34.83 7.34 -13.04
N ALA A 91 36.02 7.88 -13.32
CA ALA A 91 36.53 8.03 -14.69
C ALA A 91 36.68 6.67 -15.40
N LEU A 92 37.19 5.67 -14.68
CA LEU A 92 37.31 4.31 -15.20
C LEU A 92 35.94 3.71 -15.53
N GLY A 93 34.97 3.87 -14.62
CA GLY A 93 33.60 3.40 -14.80
C GLY A 93 32.88 4.09 -15.95
N ALA A 94 32.95 5.43 -16.03
CA ALA A 94 32.35 6.22 -17.10
C ALA A 94 32.94 5.85 -18.47
N ALA A 95 34.27 5.70 -18.57
CA ALA A 95 34.92 5.27 -19.82
C ALA A 95 34.45 3.87 -20.27
N SER A 96 34.19 2.98 -19.32
CA SER A 96 33.60 1.66 -19.62
C SER A 96 32.19 1.78 -20.21
N VAL A 97 31.35 2.67 -19.68
CA VAL A 97 29.99 2.92 -20.20
C VAL A 97 30.02 3.49 -21.62
N PHE A 98 30.83 4.51 -21.89
CA PHE A 98 30.96 5.09 -23.24
C PHE A 98 31.42 4.05 -24.26
N ARG A 99 32.40 3.23 -23.90
CA ARG A 99 32.87 2.12 -24.74
C ARG A 99 31.77 1.09 -24.99
N ALA A 100 31.02 0.69 -23.97
CA ALA A 100 29.93 -0.28 -24.12
C ALA A 100 28.79 0.22 -25.03
N LEU A 101 28.69 1.53 -25.21
CA LEU A 101 27.72 2.18 -26.09
C LEU A 101 28.31 2.51 -27.48
N ASP A 102 29.56 2.11 -27.76
CA ASP A 102 30.31 2.46 -28.98
C ASP A 102 30.37 3.98 -29.24
N LEU A 103 30.49 4.77 -28.15
CA LEU A 103 30.57 6.22 -28.20
C LEU A 103 31.96 6.75 -27.80
N PRO A 104 32.41 7.86 -28.41
CA PRO A 104 33.68 8.46 -28.04
C PRO A 104 33.62 9.03 -26.61
N LEU A 105 34.69 8.83 -25.86
CA LEU A 105 34.84 9.42 -24.52
C LEU A 105 34.94 10.95 -24.64
N PRO A 106 34.03 11.72 -24.02
CA PRO A 106 34.07 13.18 -24.12
C PRO A 106 35.31 13.75 -23.42
N ALA A 107 36.01 14.65 -24.12
CA ALA A 107 37.15 15.38 -23.56
C ALA A 107 36.74 16.46 -22.56
N LYS A 108 35.50 16.96 -22.67
CA LYS A 108 34.89 17.89 -21.72
C LYS A 108 33.48 17.43 -21.38
N LEU A 109 33.11 17.60 -20.12
CA LEU A 109 31.80 17.26 -19.60
C LEU A 109 30.98 18.52 -19.38
N PRO A 110 29.68 18.54 -19.75
CA PRO A 110 28.81 19.65 -19.41
C PRO A 110 28.63 19.73 -17.88
N TYR A 111 28.41 20.93 -17.35
CA TYR A 111 27.95 21.08 -15.97
C TYR A 111 26.44 20.83 -15.89
N ALA A 112 25.98 20.19 -14.82
CA ALA A 112 24.56 19.98 -14.55
C ALA A 112 23.86 21.30 -14.15
N GLY A 113 23.47 22.05 -15.17
CA GLY A 113 22.64 23.25 -15.05
C GLY A 113 21.16 22.93 -14.81
N ARG A 114 20.32 23.97 -14.89
CA ARG A 114 18.87 23.85 -14.63
C ARG A 114 18.18 22.81 -15.51
N GLU A 115 18.52 22.78 -16.80
CA GLU A 115 17.91 21.90 -17.80
C GLU A 115 18.26 20.44 -17.57
N ILE A 116 19.56 20.12 -17.47
CA ILE A 116 20.05 18.78 -17.13
C ILE A 116 19.45 18.29 -15.81
N ARG A 117 19.34 19.17 -14.80
CA ARG A 117 18.70 18.82 -13.54
C ARG A 117 17.23 18.42 -13.74
N GLY A 118 16.47 19.17 -14.54
CA GLY A 118 15.08 18.84 -14.85
C GLY A 118 14.95 17.48 -15.53
N GLN A 119 15.75 17.23 -16.57
CA GLN A 119 15.78 15.96 -17.29
C GLN A 119 16.21 14.79 -16.40
N TRP A 120 17.22 14.99 -15.53
CA TRP A 120 17.67 14.00 -14.56
C TRP A 120 16.58 13.64 -13.57
N THR A 121 15.95 14.63 -12.92
CA THR A 121 14.91 14.39 -11.93
C THR A 121 13.70 13.70 -12.55
N ASP A 122 13.31 14.08 -13.77
CA ASP A 122 12.23 13.42 -14.51
C ASP A 122 12.57 11.94 -14.83
N LEU A 123 13.80 11.67 -15.31
CA LEU A 123 14.27 10.31 -15.58
C LEU A 123 14.28 9.43 -14.31
N VAL A 124 14.83 9.97 -13.21
CA VAL A 124 14.86 9.26 -11.92
C VAL A 124 13.44 9.00 -11.43
N ALA A 125 12.53 9.95 -11.58
CA ALA A 125 11.13 9.75 -11.19
C ALA A 125 10.42 8.69 -12.05
N GLN A 126 10.76 8.59 -13.33
CA GLN A 126 10.17 7.61 -14.24
C GLN A 126 10.67 6.18 -13.98
N ILE A 127 11.99 6.01 -13.79
CA ILE A 127 12.63 4.68 -13.73
C ILE A 127 12.80 4.19 -12.29
N MET A 128 13.08 5.10 -11.36
CA MET A 128 13.40 4.87 -9.95
C MET A 128 14.37 3.69 -9.72
N PRO A 129 15.65 3.83 -10.10
CA PRO A 129 16.63 2.77 -9.90
C PRO A 129 17.20 2.73 -8.47
N PHE A 130 16.72 3.59 -7.57
CA PHE A 130 17.28 3.81 -6.23
C PHE A 130 16.31 3.40 -5.13
N ASP A 131 16.79 3.37 -3.88
CA ASP A 131 15.91 3.37 -2.73
C ASP A 131 15.10 4.67 -2.72
N LEU A 132 13.85 4.57 -2.26
CA LEU A 132 12.91 5.68 -2.26
C LEU A 132 12.37 5.90 -0.84
N VAL A 133 12.43 7.15 -0.40
CA VAL A 133 11.83 7.62 0.85
C VAL A 133 10.83 8.72 0.54
N ILE A 134 9.61 8.55 1.03
CA ILE A 134 8.54 9.55 0.96
C ILE A 134 8.09 9.83 2.39
N ASP A 135 8.00 11.11 2.76
CA ASP A 135 7.56 11.54 4.11
C ASP A 135 8.33 10.86 5.26
N GLU A 136 9.66 10.78 5.11
CA GLU A 136 10.59 10.09 6.03
C GLU A 136 10.35 8.57 6.20
N HIS A 137 9.59 7.94 5.31
CA HIS A 137 9.34 6.51 5.35
C HIS A 137 9.69 5.84 4.02
N THR A 138 10.20 4.63 4.12
CA THR A 138 10.32 3.66 3.03
C THR A 138 8.98 2.98 2.77
N ALA A 139 8.84 2.27 1.65
CA ALA A 139 7.59 1.61 1.27
C ALA A 139 7.14 0.53 2.28
N ASP A 140 8.06 -0.11 2.99
CA ASP A 140 7.83 -1.09 4.05
C ASP A 140 7.64 -0.45 5.44
N GLY A 141 7.64 0.89 5.51
CA GLY A 141 7.34 1.66 6.72
C GLY A 141 8.52 1.92 7.65
N GLN A 142 9.76 1.64 7.23
CA GLN A 142 10.94 1.99 8.00
C GLN A 142 11.21 3.49 7.94
N GLU A 143 11.43 4.12 9.11
CA GLU A 143 11.83 5.52 9.22
C GLU A 143 13.24 5.76 8.65
N ALA A 144 13.34 6.69 7.70
CA ALA A 144 14.58 7.14 7.08
C ALA A 144 14.58 8.65 6.88
N ARG A 145 15.62 9.34 7.35
CA ARG A 145 15.72 10.80 7.24
C ARG A 145 16.74 11.23 6.21
N VAL A 146 16.57 12.41 5.64
CA VAL A 146 17.60 12.99 4.77
C VAL A 146 18.88 13.20 5.59
N SER A 147 20.02 12.72 5.08
CA SER A 147 21.32 12.86 5.73
C SER A 147 21.67 14.35 5.90
N ARG A 148 22.31 14.72 7.02
CA ARG A 148 22.79 16.09 7.24
C ARG A 148 23.85 16.53 6.21
N SER A 149 24.56 15.57 5.64
CA SER A 149 25.57 15.83 4.61
C SER A 149 24.98 15.91 3.19
N SER A 150 23.71 15.56 3.03
CA SER A 150 23.02 15.57 1.74
C SER A 150 22.62 16.99 1.35
N VAL A 151 22.66 17.27 0.05
CA VAL A 151 22.11 18.49 -0.55
C VAL A 151 20.66 18.29 -1.05
N ALA A 152 20.08 17.10 -0.82
CA ALA A 152 18.68 16.85 -1.07
C ALA A 152 17.81 17.73 -0.15
N GLY A 153 16.68 18.18 -0.69
CA GLY A 153 15.68 18.91 0.08
C GLY A 153 14.96 18.01 1.07
N SER A 154 14.53 18.60 2.19
CA SER A 154 13.61 17.99 3.16
C SER A 154 12.14 18.00 2.73
N TRP A 155 11.87 18.42 1.49
CA TRP A 155 10.53 18.61 0.93
C TRP A 155 10.43 17.76 -0.34
N GLY A 156 9.51 16.80 -0.37
CA GLY A 156 9.38 15.85 -1.49
C GLY A 156 9.91 14.46 -1.17
N ALA A 157 9.82 13.58 -2.17
CA ALA A 157 10.42 12.25 -2.10
C ALA A 157 11.93 12.33 -2.33
N VAL A 158 12.72 11.46 -1.73
CA VAL A 158 14.16 11.37 -1.99
C VAL A 158 14.48 9.99 -2.55
N ALA A 159 15.13 9.98 -3.71
CA ALA A 159 15.60 8.78 -4.37
C ALA A 159 17.14 8.73 -4.34
N GLY A 160 17.69 7.69 -3.72
CA GLY A 160 19.14 7.50 -3.62
C GLY A 160 19.52 6.34 -2.73
N THR A 161 20.61 6.48 -1.98
CA THR A 161 21.22 5.39 -1.23
C THR A 161 20.82 5.45 0.24
N LEU A 162 20.25 4.37 0.77
CA LEU A 162 19.98 4.22 2.20
C LEU A 162 21.22 3.76 2.98
N ARG A 163 21.42 4.35 4.15
CA ARG A 163 22.48 3.99 5.09
C ARG A 163 21.91 3.76 6.48
N PHE A 164 22.16 2.56 7.01
CA PHE A 164 21.72 2.15 8.33
C PHE A 164 22.81 2.39 9.38
N PHE A 165 22.41 2.90 10.54
CA PHE A 165 23.28 3.12 11.68
C PHE A 165 22.50 2.99 12.99
N ALA A 166 23.19 2.78 14.10
CA ALA A 166 22.57 2.81 15.42
C ALA A 166 22.69 4.22 16.01
N ASP A 167 21.62 4.75 16.60
CA ASP A 167 21.73 5.97 17.38
C ASP A 167 22.45 5.73 18.71
N ARG A 168 22.67 6.79 19.50
CA ARG A 168 23.35 6.72 20.80
C ARG A 168 22.68 5.78 21.82
N PHE A 169 21.45 5.34 21.57
CA PHE A 169 20.68 4.42 22.41
C PHE A 169 20.60 3.02 21.80
N GLY A 170 21.31 2.75 20.71
CA GLY A 170 21.29 1.47 20.01
C GLY A 170 20.04 1.27 19.14
N VAL A 171 19.23 2.30 18.92
CA VAL A 171 18.04 2.20 18.07
C VAL A 171 18.48 2.24 16.61
N PRO A 172 18.10 1.26 15.77
CA PRO A 172 18.38 1.30 14.35
C PRO A 172 17.72 2.51 13.70
N ARG A 173 18.50 3.27 12.95
CA ARG A 173 18.08 4.44 12.17
C ARG A 173 18.58 4.29 10.74
N ALA A 174 17.88 4.92 9.81
CA ALA A 174 18.30 5.05 8.43
C ALA A 174 18.45 6.52 8.04
N ALA A 175 19.44 6.80 7.21
CA ALA A 175 19.57 8.07 6.51
C ALA A 175 19.63 7.83 5.00
N ILE A 176 19.03 8.74 4.23
CA ILE A 176 19.06 8.73 2.76
C ILE A 176 19.83 9.94 2.24
N GLU A 177 20.62 9.71 1.20
CA GLU A 177 21.26 10.73 0.37
C GLU A 177 20.91 10.44 -1.10
N GLY A 178 20.65 11.47 -1.91
CA GLY A 178 20.20 11.27 -3.28
C GLY A 178 19.64 12.52 -3.95
N THR A 179 18.64 12.31 -4.79
CA THR A 179 17.94 13.36 -5.53
C THR A 179 16.52 13.53 -5.01
N THR A 180 16.14 14.77 -4.71
CA THR A 180 14.78 15.15 -4.38
C THR A 180 13.91 15.10 -5.63
N ILE A 181 12.80 14.39 -5.53
CA ILE A 181 11.77 14.27 -6.55
C ILE A 181 10.53 15.04 -6.07
N PRO A 182 10.11 16.05 -6.84
CA PRO A 182 8.85 16.75 -6.63
C PRO A 182 7.63 15.81 -6.63
N TYR A 183 6.64 16.07 -5.75
CA TYR A 183 5.43 15.23 -5.64
C TYR A 183 4.57 15.23 -6.91
N ASP A 184 4.63 16.27 -7.75
CA ASP A 184 3.95 16.30 -9.05
C ASP A 184 4.54 15.27 -10.01
N LEU A 185 5.86 15.05 -9.99
CA LEU A 185 6.50 13.97 -10.76
C LEU A 185 6.18 12.59 -10.18
N VAL A 186 6.18 12.45 -8.85
CA VAL A 186 5.74 11.22 -8.18
C VAL A 186 4.31 10.86 -8.61
N ARG A 187 3.38 11.82 -8.59
CA ARG A 187 1.98 11.61 -9.02
C ARG A 187 1.86 11.35 -10.52
N ARG A 188 2.67 12.03 -11.36
CA ARG A 188 2.69 11.84 -12.81
C ARG A 188 3.09 10.41 -13.19
N TYR A 189 4.11 9.86 -12.53
CA TYR A 189 4.63 8.52 -12.81
C TYR A 189 4.02 7.42 -11.94
N ALA A 190 3.10 7.76 -11.04
CA ALA A 190 2.33 6.78 -10.30
C ALA A 190 1.47 5.93 -11.23
N ARG A 191 1.38 4.64 -10.93
CA ARG A 191 0.51 3.69 -11.61
C ARG A 191 -0.88 3.79 -11.02
N ARG A 192 -1.87 3.96 -11.90
CA ARG A 192 -3.29 3.86 -11.53
C ARG A 192 -3.64 2.39 -11.31
N GLY A 193 -4.22 2.09 -10.17
CA GLY A 193 -4.79 0.79 -9.85
C GLY A 193 -6.12 0.53 -10.56
N PRO A 194 -6.78 -0.58 -10.22
CA PRO A 194 -8.10 -0.92 -10.75
C PRO A 194 -9.09 0.23 -10.54
N ALA A 195 -9.94 0.45 -11.54
CA ALA A 195 -11.06 1.38 -11.44
C ALA A 195 -12.11 0.86 -10.46
N GLU A 196 -12.46 1.68 -9.46
CA GLU A 196 -13.53 1.41 -8.52
C GLU A 196 -14.56 2.55 -8.61
N PHE A 197 -15.83 2.19 -8.76
CA PHE A 197 -16.91 3.18 -8.81
C PHE A 197 -17.65 3.24 -7.48
N GLU A 198 -17.85 4.44 -6.98
CA GLU A 198 -18.50 4.71 -5.70
C GLU A 198 -19.57 5.80 -5.86
N VAL A 199 -20.56 5.80 -4.95
CA VAL A 199 -21.54 6.87 -4.87
C VAL A 199 -21.10 7.84 -3.79
N ALA A 200 -20.77 9.07 -4.18
CA ALA A 200 -20.32 10.12 -3.28
C ALA A 200 -21.30 11.28 -3.21
N GLY A 201 -21.11 12.16 -2.23
CA GLY A 201 -21.90 13.38 -2.06
C GLY A 201 -22.96 13.29 -0.98
N SER A 202 -23.66 14.41 -0.76
CA SER A 202 -24.74 14.47 0.23
C SER A 202 -25.96 13.69 -0.27
N ARG A 203 -26.87 13.28 0.64
CA ARG A 203 -28.12 12.59 0.26
C ARG A 203 -28.96 13.31 -0.80
N LYS A 204 -28.83 14.64 -0.92
CA LYS A 204 -29.56 15.45 -1.91
C LYS A 204 -28.82 15.61 -3.25
N HIS A 205 -27.51 15.37 -3.27
CA HIS A 205 -26.64 15.55 -4.44
C HIS A 205 -25.67 14.37 -4.51
N GLN A 206 -26.22 13.17 -4.68
CA GLN A 206 -25.42 11.97 -4.87
C GLN A 206 -24.95 11.92 -6.32
N GLN A 207 -23.66 11.61 -6.50
CA GLN A 207 -23.03 11.49 -7.80
C GLN A 207 -22.13 10.25 -7.84
N LEU A 208 -21.88 9.77 -9.05
CA LEU A 208 -20.95 8.69 -9.28
C LEU A 208 -19.52 9.25 -9.35
N VAL A 209 -18.60 8.60 -8.65
CA VAL A 209 -17.17 8.94 -8.70
C VAL A 209 -16.36 7.72 -9.09
N LEU A 210 -15.34 7.93 -9.93
CA LEU A 210 -14.30 6.97 -10.24
C LEU A 210 -13.16 7.17 -9.24
N ARG A 211 -12.89 6.14 -8.46
CA ARG A 211 -11.79 6.08 -7.51
C ARG A 211 -10.72 5.14 -8.06
N GLN A 212 -9.48 5.62 -8.13
CA GLN A 212 -8.33 4.81 -8.50
C GLN A 212 -7.22 5.01 -7.48
N LYS A 213 -6.80 3.93 -6.83
CA LYS A 213 -5.60 3.96 -5.98
C LYS A 213 -4.39 4.27 -6.85
N LEU A 214 -3.49 5.10 -6.35
CA LEU A 214 -2.22 5.38 -7.01
C LEU A 214 -1.12 4.62 -6.28
N THR A 215 -0.27 3.93 -7.03
CA THR A 215 0.92 3.29 -6.49
C THR A 215 2.17 3.79 -7.17
N TYR A 216 3.24 4.00 -6.41
CA TYR A 216 4.51 4.48 -6.95
C TYR A 216 5.66 3.74 -6.28
N PHE A 217 6.33 2.86 -7.02
CA PHE A 217 7.47 2.06 -6.55
C PHE A 217 7.30 1.46 -5.14
N GLY A 218 6.14 0.86 -4.88
CA GLY A 218 5.81 0.22 -3.60
C GLY A 218 5.06 1.10 -2.60
N PHE A 219 5.00 2.41 -2.82
CA PHE A 219 4.18 3.32 -2.01
C PHE A 219 2.73 3.33 -2.48
N ASP A 220 1.80 3.20 -1.54
CA ASP A 220 0.40 3.57 -1.74
C ASP A 220 0.25 5.08 -1.55
N LEU A 221 -0.17 5.76 -2.61
CA LEU A 221 -0.44 7.19 -2.60
C LEU A 221 -1.95 7.46 -2.45
N ASP A 222 -2.29 8.72 -2.23
CA ASP A 222 -3.69 9.16 -2.25
C ASP A 222 -4.37 8.74 -3.54
N ALA A 223 -5.54 8.12 -3.40
CA ALA A 223 -6.35 7.74 -4.54
C ALA A 223 -6.86 8.99 -5.28
N VAL A 224 -6.85 8.91 -6.60
CA VAL A 224 -7.51 9.89 -7.44
C VAL A 224 -9.00 9.62 -7.41
N VAL A 225 -9.79 10.67 -7.18
CA VAL A 225 -11.25 10.63 -7.21
C VAL A 225 -11.71 11.65 -8.25
N GLU A 226 -12.27 11.14 -9.34
CA GLU A 226 -12.76 11.93 -10.46
C GLU A 226 -14.30 11.78 -10.51
N PRO A 227 -15.07 12.88 -10.61
CA PRO A 227 -16.49 12.77 -10.90
C PRO A 227 -16.69 12.10 -12.26
N VAL A 228 -17.70 11.26 -12.37
CA VAL A 228 -18.01 10.55 -13.61
C VAL A 228 -19.02 11.35 -14.40
N ASP A 229 -18.64 11.74 -15.61
CA ASP A 229 -19.55 12.34 -16.59
C ASP A 229 -20.57 11.31 -17.10
N ASP A 230 -21.59 11.75 -17.85
CA ASP A 230 -22.74 10.91 -18.23
C ASP A 230 -22.37 9.65 -19.04
N VAL A 231 -21.24 9.62 -19.75
CA VAL A 231 -20.82 8.50 -20.58
C VAL A 231 -19.52 7.88 -20.06
N VAL A 232 -19.62 6.64 -19.58
CA VAL A 232 -18.47 5.85 -19.12
C VAL A 232 -17.84 5.08 -20.28
N ALA A 233 -16.52 5.10 -20.36
CA ALA A 233 -15.77 4.36 -21.38
C ALA A 233 -16.08 2.86 -21.33
N PRO A 234 -16.20 2.15 -22.48
CA PRO A 234 -16.61 0.75 -22.52
C PRO A 234 -15.80 -0.20 -21.64
N GLU A 235 -14.50 0.09 -21.48
CA GLU A 235 -13.56 -0.73 -20.70
C GLU A 235 -13.84 -0.65 -19.20
N LEU A 236 -14.51 0.41 -18.75
CA LEU A 236 -14.84 0.66 -17.35
C LEU A 236 -16.24 0.17 -16.96
N LEU A 237 -17.08 -0.22 -17.93
CA LEU A 237 -18.46 -0.67 -17.68
C LEU A 237 -18.57 -1.87 -16.71
N PRO A 238 -17.68 -2.88 -16.74
CA PRO A 238 -17.74 -3.96 -15.77
C PRO A 238 -17.54 -3.46 -14.32
N ALA A 239 -16.56 -2.56 -14.13
CA ALA A 239 -16.28 -1.96 -12.83
C ALA A 239 -17.42 -1.04 -12.37
N LEU A 240 -18.00 -0.26 -13.28
CA LEU A 240 -19.17 0.58 -13.04
C LEU A 240 -20.33 -0.24 -12.47
N ARG A 241 -20.75 -1.28 -13.17
CA ARG A 241 -21.90 -2.10 -12.79
C ARG A 241 -21.68 -2.79 -11.45
N LEU A 242 -20.47 -3.29 -11.21
CA LEU A 242 -20.09 -3.86 -9.93
C LEU A 242 -20.16 -2.81 -8.79
N GLY A 243 -19.64 -1.61 -9.02
CA GLY A 243 -19.69 -0.50 -8.07
C GLY A 243 -21.13 -0.08 -7.72
N LEU A 244 -21.99 0.05 -8.73
CA LEU A 244 -23.42 0.36 -8.56
C LEU A 244 -24.14 -0.70 -7.73
N VAL A 245 -23.91 -1.99 -8.01
CA VAL A 245 -24.50 -3.08 -7.21
C VAL A 245 -23.98 -3.06 -5.77
N ARG A 246 -22.69 -2.79 -5.55
CA ARG A 246 -22.12 -2.66 -4.19
C ARG A 246 -22.81 -1.53 -3.42
N ALA A 247 -22.91 -0.34 -4.02
CA ALA A 247 -23.58 0.81 -3.40
C ALA A 247 -25.07 0.52 -3.12
N LEU A 248 -25.76 -0.14 -4.06
CA LEU A 248 -27.17 -0.53 -3.90
C LEU A 248 -27.37 -1.46 -2.69
N LEU A 249 -26.50 -2.46 -2.53
CA LEU A 249 -26.56 -3.42 -1.43
C LEU A 249 -26.20 -2.78 -0.08
N ALA A 250 -25.24 -1.85 -0.08
CA ALA A 250 -24.87 -1.04 1.09
C ALA A 250 -25.99 -0.08 1.52
N GLY A 251 -26.91 0.24 0.61
CA GLY A 251 -28.01 1.16 0.87
C GLY A 251 -27.63 2.62 0.63
N GLU A 252 -26.61 2.85 -0.19
CA GLU A 252 -25.97 4.15 -0.42
C GLU A 252 -26.51 4.86 -1.66
N THR A 253 -27.49 4.28 -2.36
CA THR A 253 -28.07 4.84 -3.59
C THR A 253 -29.47 5.41 -3.35
N PRO A 254 -29.97 6.28 -4.24
CA PRO A 254 -31.36 6.72 -4.24
C PRO A 254 -32.23 5.81 -5.13
N HIS A 255 -31.72 4.64 -5.54
CA HIS A 255 -32.37 3.79 -6.54
C HIS A 255 -33.75 3.30 -6.05
N PRO A 256 -34.83 3.40 -6.87
CA PRO A 256 -36.18 3.04 -6.46
C PRO A 256 -36.33 1.60 -5.93
N SER A 257 -35.64 0.64 -6.56
CA SER A 257 -35.65 -0.76 -6.11
C SER A 257 -34.80 -1.07 -4.86
N GLN A 258 -34.02 -0.13 -4.31
CA GLN A 258 -33.02 -0.42 -3.26
C GLN A 258 -33.62 -1.14 -2.05
N GLY A 259 -34.72 -0.63 -1.50
CA GLY A 259 -35.36 -1.23 -0.32
C GLY A 259 -35.84 -2.66 -0.57
N ARG A 260 -36.41 -2.91 -1.76
CA ARG A 260 -36.90 -4.23 -2.18
C ARG A 260 -35.75 -5.21 -2.39
N VAL A 261 -34.71 -4.81 -3.11
CA VAL A 261 -33.52 -5.66 -3.37
C VAL A 261 -32.83 -6.03 -2.07
N ARG A 262 -32.57 -5.06 -1.17
CA ARG A 262 -31.91 -5.34 0.12
C ARG A 262 -32.71 -6.30 0.99
N ARG A 263 -34.05 -6.18 0.99
CA ARG A 263 -34.92 -7.12 1.69
C ARG A 263 -34.81 -8.53 1.11
N ALA A 264 -34.91 -8.67 -0.21
CA ALA A 264 -34.77 -9.95 -0.90
C ALA A 264 -33.40 -10.61 -0.63
N VAL A 265 -32.30 -9.83 -0.65
CA VAL A 265 -30.97 -10.32 -0.31
C VAL A 265 -30.87 -10.77 1.15
N ALA A 266 -31.46 -10.04 2.09
CA ALA A 266 -31.46 -10.42 3.50
C ALA A 266 -32.21 -11.74 3.74
N GLU A 267 -33.36 -11.93 3.11
CA GLU A 267 -34.15 -13.17 3.15
C GLU A 267 -33.37 -14.34 2.51
N ALA A 268 -32.77 -14.11 1.34
CA ALA A 268 -31.93 -15.10 0.68
C ALA A 268 -30.74 -15.53 1.53
N ALA A 269 -30.06 -14.57 2.16
CA ALA A 269 -28.89 -14.82 3.00
C ALA A 269 -29.25 -15.66 4.23
N GLU A 270 -30.44 -15.47 4.82
CA GLU A 270 -30.92 -16.30 5.92
C GLU A 270 -31.17 -17.74 5.49
N LEU A 271 -31.86 -17.96 4.36
CA LEU A 271 -32.09 -19.29 3.81
C LEU A 271 -30.78 -19.97 3.40
N TRP A 272 -29.85 -19.24 2.80
CA TRP A 272 -28.54 -19.75 2.43
C TRP A 272 -27.74 -20.23 3.65
N ARG A 273 -27.69 -19.44 4.73
CA ARG A 273 -27.05 -19.84 6.00
C ARG A 273 -27.73 -21.06 6.63
N ARG A 274 -29.07 -21.07 6.67
CA ARG A 274 -29.86 -22.21 7.15
C ARG A 274 -29.66 -23.46 6.31
N SER A 275 -29.43 -23.33 5.01
CA SER A 275 -29.10 -24.44 4.11
C SER A 275 -27.67 -24.97 4.27
N GLY A 276 -26.84 -24.30 5.07
CA GLY A 276 -25.43 -24.62 5.20
C GLY A 276 -24.61 -24.36 3.94
N GLY A 277 -25.06 -23.42 3.10
CA GLY A 277 -24.40 -23.07 1.85
C GLY A 277 -24.80 -23.91 0.63
N THR A 278 -25.68 -24.90 0.78
CA THR A 278 -26.08 -25.83 -0.30
C THR A 278 -26.90 -25.17 -1.40
N LEU A 279 -27.60 -24.08 -1.10
CA LEU A 279 -28.36 -23.30 -2.08
C LEU A 279 -27.46 -22.30 -2.82
N ALA A 280 -26.66 -22.77 -3.78
CA ALA A 280 -25.68 -21.95 -4.50
C ALA A 280 -26.28 -20.68 -5.15
N GLY A 281 -27.52 -20.76 -5.66
CA GLY A 281 -28.21 -19.60 -6.25
C GLY A 281 -28.57 -18.49 -5.25
N LEU A 282 -28.53 -18.77 -3.95
CA LEU A 282 -28.72 -17.78 -2.87
C LEU A 282 -27.39 -17.27 -2.29
N ALA A 283 -26.25 -17.77 -2.78
CA ALA A 283 -24.95 -17.32 -2.30
C ALA A 283 -24.77 -15.82 -2.58
N PRO A 284 -24.07 -15.08 -1.70
CA PRO A 284 -23.89 -13.63 -1.86
C PRO A 284 -23.32 -13.23 -3.22
N ASP A 285 -22.35 -13.98 -3.74
CA ASP A 285 -21.73 -13.71 -5.04
C ASP A 285 -22.70 -14.02 -6.20
N ALA A 286 -23.46 -15.10 -6.13
CA ALA A 286 -24.48 -15.43 -7.14
C ALA A 286 -25.59 -14.36 -7.23
N LEU A 287 -26.04 -13.83 -6.08
CA LEU A 287 -27.02 -12.73 -6.07
C LEU A 287 -26.42 -11.44 -6.63
N ARG A 288 -25.14 -11.16 -6.34
CA ARG A 288 -24.43 -10.01 -6.91
C ARG A 288 -24.32 -10.13 -8.43
N ASP A 289 -23.92 -11.28 -8.93
CA ASP A 289 -23.76 -11.53 -10.37
C ASP A 289 -25.08 -11.40 -11.13
N ARG A 290 -26.19 -11.87 -10.53
CA ARG A 290 -27.55 -11.66 -11.08
C ARG A 290 -27.93 -10.18 -11.16
N LEU A 291 -27.60 -9.39 -10.14
CA LEU A 291 -27.85 -7.94 -10.16
C LEU A 291 -26.97 -7.25 -11.20
N VAL A 292 -25.70 -7.65 -11.33
CA VAL A 292 -24.79 -7.11 -12.35
C VAL A 292 -25.29 -7.44 -13.76
N ALA A 293 -25.80 -8.66 -13.99
CA ALA A 293 -26.34 -9.07 -15.28
C ALA A 293 -27.55 -8.23 -15.73
N GLN A 294 -28.41 -7.82 -14.79
CA GLN A 294 -29.54 -6.91 -15.07
C GLN A 294 -29.08 -5.51 -15.48
N LEU A 295 -27.86 -5.10 -15.12
CA LEU A 295 -27.26 -3.82 -15.50
C LEU A 295 -26.44 -3.89 -16.80
N SER A 296 -26.59 -4.95 -17.61
CA SER A 296 -25.81 -5.15 -18.84
C SER A 296 -25.98 -4.04 -19.90
N ALA A 297 -27.10 -3.31 -19.86
CA ALA A 297 -27.36 -2.16 -20.74
C ALA A 297 -27.08 -0.80 -20.08
N VAL A 298 -26.55 -0.78 -18.85
CA VAL A 298 -26.27 0.46 -18.11
C VAL A 298 -24.85 0.93 -18.38
N HIS A 299 -24.75 2.21 -18.75
CA HIS A 299 -23.52 2.94 -19.10
C HIS A 299 -23.29 4.18 -18.25
N GLY A 300 -24.25 4.55 -17.39
CA GLY A 300 -24.15 5.75 -16.57
C GLY A 300 -25.17 5.80 -15.43
N TRP A 301 -25.07 6.87 -14.65
CA TRP A 301 -25.90 7.09 -13.46
C TRP A 301 -27.40 7.27 -13.76
N PRO A 302 -27.82 8.05 -14.78
CA PRO A 302 -29.25 8.20 -15.08
C PRO A 302 -29.91 6.88 -15.50
N GLU A 303 -29.23 6.09 -16.34
CA GLU A 303 -29.72 4.79 -16.80
C GLU A 303 -29.85 3.80 -15.63
N PHE A 304 -28.89 3.82 -14.69
CA PHE A 304 -28.98 3.02 -13.47
C PHE A 304 -30.25 3.33 -12.69
N LEU A 305 -30.55 4.61 -12.43
CA LEU A 305 -31.75 5.01 -11.68
C LEU A 305 -33.06 4.66 -12.41
N ALA A 306 -33.03 4.61 -13.74
CA ALA A 306 -34.17 4.25 -14.58
C ALA A 306 -34.35 2.73 -14.73
N THR A 307 -33.33 1.92 -14.46
CA THR A 307 -33.36 0.46 -14.69
C THR A 307 -34.07 -0.26 -13.54
N PRO A 308 -35.24 -0.88 -13.76
CA PRO A 308 -35.92 -1.62 -12.71
C PRO A 308 -35.13 -2.88 -12.36
N LEU A 309 -34.65 -2.96 -11.11
CA LEU A 309 -34.00 -4.15 -10.59
C LEU A 309 -35.01 -5.06 -9.88
N GLU A 310 -34.96 -6.35 -10.22
CA GLU A 310 -35.81 -7.38 -9.66
C GLU A 310 -34.98 -8.52 -9.06
N LEU A 311 -35.30 -8.89 -7.83
CA LEU A 311 -34.66 -9.99 -7.15
C LEU A 311 -35.71 -10.69 -6.29
N ASP A 312 -36.07 -11.92 -6.67
CA ASP A 312 -36.93 -12.78 -5.87
C ASP A 312 -36.34 -14.20 -5.81
N PRO A 313 -35.22 -14.36 -5.09
CA PRO A 313 -34.46 -15.60 -5.11
C PRO A 313 -35.12 -16.65 -4.20
N VAL A 314 -35.99 -16.23 -3.29
CA VAL A 314 -36.72 -17.11 -2.36
C VAL A 314 -37.83 -17.89 -3.07
N ARG A 315 -38.44 -17.31 -4.12
CA ARG A 315 -39.42 -18.03 -4.96
C ARG A 315 -38.82 -19.18 -5.77
N GLU A 316 -37.52 -19.13 -6.03
CA GLU A 316 -36.81 -20.18 -6.77
C GLU A 316 -36.50 -21.41 -5.89
N VAL A 317 -36.62 -21.27 -4.56
CA VAL A 317 -36.47 -22.40 -3.63
C VAL A 317 -37.78 -23.19 -3.56
N PRO A 318 -37.76 -24.51 -3.81
CA PRO A 318 -38.95 -25.36 -3.66
C PRO A 318 -39.60 -25.16 -2.29
N GLU A 319 -40.93 -25.04 -2.26
CA GLU A 319 -41.69 -24.69 -1.06
C GLU A 319 -41.39 -25.63 0.13
N GLY A 320 -41.42 -26.95 -0.09
CA GLY A 320 -41.10 -27.91 0.97
C GLY A 320 -39.67 -27.80 1.50
N GLN A 321 -38.70 -27.40 0.66
CA GLN A 321 -37.33 -27.15 1.11
C GLN A 321 -37.27 -25.86 1.93
N ARG A 322 -37.94 -24.80 1.49
CA ARG A 322 -38.03 -23.52 2.21
C ARG A 322 -38.67 -23.70 3.59
N GLU A 323 -39.79 -24.41 3.67
CA GLU A 323 -40.46 -24.73 4.93
C GLU A 323 -39.53 -25.50 5.88
N ARG A 324 -38.81 -26.50 5.37
CA ARG A 324 -37.87 -27.29 6.17
C ARG A 324 -36.73 -26.44 6.74
N LEU A 325 -36.21 -25.49 5.95
CA LEU A 325 -35.16 -24.57 6.41
C LEU A 325 -35.69 -23.55 7.43
N LEU A 326 -36.90 -23.03 7.22
CA LEU A 326 -37.54 -22.09 8.15
C LEU A 326 -37.95 -22.77 9.46
N ALA A 327 -38.26 -24.07 9.43
CA ALA A 327 -38.55 -24.88 10.62
C ALA A 327 -37.32 -25.11 11.52
N LEU A 328 -36.10 -24.85 11.03
CA LEU A 328 -34.90 -24.95 11.86
C LEU A 328 -34.98 -23.98 13.06
N PRO A 329 -34.57 -24.41 14.27
CA PRO A 329 -34.75 -23.64 15.49
C PRO A 329 -33.92 -22.34 15.47
N ALA A 330 -34.59 -21.19 15.61
CA ALA A 330 -33.89 -19.92 15.80
C ALA A 330 -33.36 -19.72 17.23
N LYS A 331 -33.83 -20.53 18.18
CA LYS A 331 -33.52 -20.45 19.61
C LYS A 331 -33.62 -21.83 20.26
N VAL A 332 -32.85 -22.03 21.32
CA VAL A 332 -32.88 -23.22 22.17
C VAL A 332 -32.97 -22.82 23.64
N ARG A 333 -33.59 -23.65 24.47
CA ARG A 333 -33.54 -23.47 25.93
C ARG A 333 -32.32 -24.20 26.50
N LEU A 334 -31.40 -23.47 27.11
CA LEU A 334 -30.20 -24.01 27.76
C LEU A 334 -30.12 -23.48 29.19
N LEU A 335 -30.02 -24.39 30.16
CA LEU A 335 -29.90 -24.05 31.59
C LEU A 335 -31.01 -23.09 32.07
N GLY A 336 -32.23 -23.27 31.56
CA GLY A 336 -33.40 -22.44 31.89
C GLY A 336 -33.54 -21.14 31.09
N ASP A 337 -32.51 -20.75 30.33
CA ASP A 337 -32.50 -19.52 29.53
C ASP A 337 -32.76 -19.80 28.05
N THR A 338 -33.31 -18.81 27.34
CA THR A 338 -33.43 -18.85 25.88
C THR A 338 -32.16 -18.32 25.23
N VAL A 339 -31.50 -19.16 24.44
CA VAL A 339 -30.24 -18.87 23.72
C VAL A 339 -30.53 -18.80 22.22
N PRO A 340 -30.16 -17.70 21.53
CA PRO A 340 -30.33 -17.60 20.08
C PRO A 340 -29.32 -18.47 19.34
N ILE A 341 -29.76 -19.00 18.19
CA ILE A 341 -28.96 -19.77 17.25
C ILE A 341 -28.75 -18.93 16.00
N HIS A 342 -27.49 -18.71 15.63
CA HIS A 342 -27.11 -18.08 14.38
C HIS A 342 -26.52 -19.14 13.45
N TYR A 343 -27.14 -19.33 12.30
CA TYR A 343 -26.61 -20.23 11.27
C TYR A 343 -25.52 -19.52 10.49
N GLU A 344 -24.43 -20.22 10.19
CA GLU A 344 -23.29 -19.71 9.42
C GLU A 344 -22.84 -20.76 8.40
N VAL A 345 -22.15 -20.30 7.36
CA VAL A 345 -21.51 -21.15 6.37
C VAL A 345 -20.00 -20.99 6.54
N THR A 346 -19.31 -22.10 6.80
CA THR A 346 -17.84 -22.17 6.87
C THR A 346 -17.31 -22.98 5.68
N PRO A 347 -15.98 -23.01 5.44
CA PRO A 347 -15.40 -23.89 4.43
C PRO A 347 -15.72 -25.39 4.64
N GLU A 348 -15.98 -25.80 5.88
CA GLU A 348 -16.35 -27.16 6.27
C GLU A 348 -17.85 -27.45 6.09
N GLY A 349 -18.67 -26.43 5.81
CA GLY A 349 -20.12 -26.53 5.61
C GLY A 349 -20.94 -25.66 6.56
N GLY A 350 -22.22 -26.00 6.71
CA GLY A 350 -23.14 -25.27 7.60
C GLY A 350 -22.88 -25.54 9.07
N VAL A 351 -22.89 -24.49 9.90
CA VAL A 351 -22.76 -24.60 11.37
C VAL A 351 -23.88 -23.83 12.08
N ALA A 352 -24.19 -24.24 13.31
CA ALA A 352 -25.12 -23.56 14.19
C ALA A 352 -24.36 -22.93 15.37
N ARG A 353 -24.31 -21.60 15.45
CA ARG A 353 -23.61 -20.87 16.51
C ARG A 353 -24.55 -20.47 17.64
N LEU A 354 -24.25 -20.94 18.84
CA LEU A 354 -24.94 -20.57 20.07
C LEU A 354 -24.34 -19.28 20.64
N HIS A 355 -25.19 -18.28 20.85
CA HIS A 355 -24.80 -17.00 21.43
C HIS A 355 -25.07 -17.00 22.93
N LEU A 356 -24.05 -17.36 23.71
CA LEU A 356 -24.12 -17.58 25.14
C LEU A 356 -23.68 -16.34 25.92
N ARG A 357 -24.27 -16.12 27.10
CA ARG A 357 -23.68 -15.22 28.10
C ARG A 357 -22.55 -15.94 28.81
N GLU A 358 -21.56 -15.19 29.30
CA GLU A 358 -20.39 -15.77 29.98
C GLU A 358 -20.75 -16.74 31.12
N GLY A 359 -21.74 -16.39 31.95
CA GLY A 359 -22.20 -17.26 33.04
C GLY A 359 -22.87 -18.55 32.56
N GLN A 360 -23.47 -18.56 31.37
CA GLN A 360 -24.02 -19.78 30.75
C GLN A 360 -22.89 -20.64 30.20
N ALA A 361 -21.99 -20.04 29.44
CA ALA A 361 -20.84 -20.73 28.83
C ALA A 361 -19.98 -21.46 29.88
N ARG A 362 -19.78 -20.88 31.07
CA ARG A 362 -19.01 -21.50 32.15
C ARG A 362 -19.67 -22.73 32.78
N ARG A 363 -21.00 -22.82 32.74
CA ARG A 363 -21.79 -23.90 33.35
C ARG A 363 -22.25 -24.96 32.36
N LEU A 364 -22.17 -24.67 31.07
CA LEU A 364 -22.64 -25.54 30.00
C LEU A 364 -21.80 -26.82 29.95
N GLU A 365 -22.45 -27.98 30.01
CA GLU A 365 -21.84 -29.30 29.83
C GLU A 365 -22.21 -29.91 28.47
N GLU A 366 -21.49 -30.95 28.06
CA GLU A 366 -21.73 -31.62 26.77
C GLU A 366 -23.15 -32.21 26.68
N LYS A 367 -23.66 -32.76 27.79
CA LYS A 367 -25.03 -33.28 27.89
C LYS A 367 -26.12 -32.23 27.72
N ASP A 368 -25.79 -30.95 27.92
CA ASP A 368 -26.73 -29.85 27.80
C ASP A 368 -26.83 -29.34 26.35
N LEU A 369 -25.94 -29.78 25.45
CA LEU A 369 -25.89 -29.31 24.07
C LEU A 369 -27.11 -29.83 23.28
N PRO A 370 -27.71 -28.98 22.42
CA PRO A 370 -28.81 -29.41 21.59
C PRO A 370 -28.33 -30.37 20.51
N VAL A 371 -29.16 -31.37 20.20
CA VAL A 371 -28.99 -32.18 19.01
C VAL A 371 -29.55 -31.39 17.83
N LEU A 372 -28.64 -30.89 16.98
CA LEU A 372 -28.97 -30.21 15.73
C LEU A 372 -28.49 -31.04 14.54
N ASP A 373 -28.99 -30.70 13.35
CA ASP A 373 -28.64 -31.35 12.08
C ASP A 373 -27.21 -31.02 11.57
N ARG A 374 -26.43 -30.29 12.37
CA ARG A 374 -25.12 -29.75 11.99
C ARG A 374 -24.25 -29.45 13.22
N PRO A 375 -22.93 -29.24 13.04
CA PRO A 375 -22.03 -28.92 14.14
C PRO A 375 -22.42 -27.64 14.88
N VAL A 376 -22.33 -27.71 16.22
CA VAL A 376 -22.59 -26.59 17.13
C VAL A 376 -21.30 -25.85 17.43
N ARG A 377 -21.31 -24.53 17.27
CA ARG A 377 -20.19 -23.61 17.56
C ARG A 377 -20.62 -22.59 18.61
N PHE A 378 -19.68 -21.87 19.21
CA PHE A 378 -19.96 -20.99 20.36
C PHE A 378 -19.53 -19.55 20.10
N ALA A 379 -20.37 -18.60 20.51
CA ALA A 379 -20.01 -17.19 20.69
C ALA A 379 -20.43 -16.77 22.10
N VAL A 380 -19.48 -16.30 22.91
CA VAL A 380 -19.73 -15.90 24.30
C VAL A 380 -19.68 -14.38 24.39
N ILE A 381 -20.82 -13.77 24.70
CA ILE A 381 -20.98 -12.33 24.89
C ILE A 381 -20.54 -11.97 26.31
N ARG A 382 -19.63 -11.00 26.41
CA ARG A 382 -18.94 -10.61 27.65
C ARG A 382 -19.15 -9.14 28.04
N GLY A 383 -20.38 -8.65 27.93
CA GLY A 383 -20.71 -7.25 28.27
C GLY A 383 -19.94 -6.27 27.38
N SER A 384 -19.07 -5.44 27.97
CA SER A 384 -18.22 -4.48 27.25
C SER A 384 -16.93 -5.08 26.68
N GLN A 385 -16.63 -6.34 26.97
CA GLN A 385 -15.47 -7.05 26.45
C GLN A 385 -15.78 -7.69 25.09
N PRO A 386 -14.77 -7.88 24.22
CA PRO A 386 -14.93 -8.61 22.97
C PRO A 386 -15.54 -10.01 23.18
N ALA A 387 -16.38 -10.42 22.21
CA ALA A 387 -16.97 -11.75 22.22
C ALA A 387 -15.90 -12.84 22.01
N VAL A 388 -16.06 -13.97 22.70
CA VAL A 388 -15.18 -15.13 22.53
C VAL A 388 -15.82 -16.11 21.56
N HIS A 389 -15.13 -16.45 20.49
CA HIS A 389 -15.57 -17.45 19.52
C HIS A 389 -14.80 -18.74 19.74
N ALA A 390 -15.50 -19.87 19.67
CA ALA A 390 -14.89 -21.19 19.82
C ALA A 390 -15.63 -22.25 19.01
N ASP A 391 -14.87 -23.23 18.54
CA ASP A 391 -15.38 -24.32 17.71
C ASP A 391 -15.83 -25.52 18.53
N THR A 392 -15.28 -25.68 19.73
CA THR A 392 -15.61 -26.77 20.65
C THR A 392 -15.87 -26.23 22.05
N LEU A 393 -16.60 -27.01 22.86
CA LEU A 393 -16.88 -26.65 24.25
C LEU A 393 -15.59 -26.56 25.08
N GLU A 394 -14.65 -27.48 24.84
CA GLU A 394 -13.35 -27.48 25.49
C GLU A 394 -12.53 -26.24 25.11
N GLY A 395 -12.45 -25.90 23.82
CA GLY A 395 -11.77 -24.70 23.34
C GLY A 395 -12.37 -23.43 23.96
N MET A 396 -13.70 -23.33 24.02
CA MET A 396 -14.40 -22.23 24.69
C MET A 396 -13.99 -22.10 26.16
N ARG A 397 -13.97 -23.21 26.91
CA ARG A 397 -13.59 -23.24 28.33
C ARG A 397 -12.14 -22.87 28.53
N ALA A 398 -11.23 -23.37 27.69
CA ALA A 398 -9.81 -23.03 27.72
C ALA A 398 -9.59 -21.53 27.53
N THR A 399 -10.22 -20.92 26.51
CA THR A 399 -10.12 -19.48 26.24
C THR A 399 -10.69 -18.65 27.38
N LEU A 400 -11.88 -18.98 27.89
CA LEU A 400 -12.47 -18.28 29.04
C LEU A 400 -11.63 -18.43 30.33
N GLY A 401 -10.99 -19.59 30.51
CA GLY A 401 -10.08 -19.85 31.62
C GLY A 401 -8.81 -19.00 31.54
N GLN A 402 -8.22 -18.88 30.35
CA GLN A 402 -7.04 -18.05 30.10
C GLN A 402 -7.35 -16.57 30.34
N LEU A 403 -8.44 -16.06 29.77
CA LEU A 403 -8.86 -14.66 29.97
C LEU A 403 -9.08 -14.32 31.44
N ALA A 404 -9.72 -15.22 32.20
CA ALA A 404 -9.89 -15.04 33.63
C ALA A 404 -8.56 -15.00 34.41
N ARG A 405 -7.55 -15.77 33.98
CA ARG A 405 -6.19 -15.74 34.57
C ARG A 405 -5.47 -14.43 34.24
N ASP A 406 -5.60 -13.95 33.01
CA ASP A 406 -4.97 -12.71 32.56
C ASP A 406 -5.61 -11.47 33.23
N GLU A 407 -6.93 -11.47 33.42
CA GLU A 407 -7.63 -10.43 34.19
C GLU A 407 -7.23 -10.43 35.67
N ARG A 408 -7.00 -11.61 36.27
CA ARG A 408 -6.46 -11.70 37.64
C ARG A 408 -5.03 -11.17 37.70
N ARG A 409 -4.19 -11.49 36.72
CA ARG A 409 -2.81 -10.99 36.62
C ARG A 409 -2.75 -9.48 36.39
N SER A 410 -3.67 -8.91 35.63
CA SER A 410 -3.72 -7.46 35.37
C SER A 410 -4.19 -6.68 36.60
N ARG A 411 -5.14 -7.22 37.39
CA ARG A 411 -5.57 -6.64 38.68
C ARG A 411 -4.49 -6.68 39.75
N PHE A 412 -3.53 -7.61 39.66
CA PHE A 412 -2.40 -7.75 40.60
C PHE A 412 -1.12 -7.00 40.18
N LYS A 413 -1.14 -6.18 39.11
CA LYS A 413 -0.01 -5.28 38.82
C LYS A 413 -0.02 -4.12 39.84
N PRO A 414 1.03 -3.96 40.67
CA PRO A 414 1.14 -2.80 41.55
C PRO A 414 1.21 -1.52 40.71
N PRO A 415 0.80 -0.35 41.26
CA PRO A 415 0.87 0.90 40.53
C PRO A 415 2.30 1.11 40.05
N ARG A 416 2.48 1.36 38.74
CA ARG A 416 3.77 1.84 38.24
C ARG A 416 4.08 3.14 38.99
N HIS A 417 5.04 3.08 39.91
CA HIS A 417 5.60 4.28 40.52
C HIS A 417 6.05 5.21 39.39
N ARG A 418 5.35 6.33 39.23
CA ARG A 418 5.89 7.55 38.62
C ARG A 418 7.11 7.91 39.48
N ARG A 419 8.29 7.45 39.08
CA ARG A 419 9.54 8.03 39.57
C ARG A 419 9.61 9.42 38.97
N GLY A 420 9.42 10.42 39.83
CA GLY A 420 9.63 11.81 39.50
C GLY A 420 11.02 12.02 38.93
N ARG A 421 11.08 12.74 37.82
CA ARG A 421 12.30 13.39 37.36
C ARG A 421 12.28 14.79 37.98
N ARG A 422 12.97 14.92 39.12
CA ARG A 422 13.66 16.17 39.46
C ARG A 422 15.02 16.09 38.79
N GLY A 423 15.41 17.16 38.11
CA GLY A 423 16.56 17.28 37.23
C GLY A 423 16.16 18.18 36.09
#